data_AF-A0A382QY19-F1
#
_entry.id   AF-A0A382QY19-F1
#
_cell.length_a   1.000
_cell.length_b   1.000
_cell.length_c   1.000
_cell.angle_alpha   90.00
_cell.angle_beta   90.00
_cell.angle_gamma   90.00
#
_symmetry.space_group_name_H-M   'P 1'
#
loop_
_entity.id
_entity.type
_entity.pdbx_description
1 polymer ?
#
loop_
_entity_poly.entity_id
_entity_poly.type
_entity_poly.pdbx_seq_one_letter_code
_entity_poly.pdbx_strand_id
1 'polypeptide(L)'
;MTQKNKLKKKKGKPTPVNFQETILNLQKFWGNYGCVILQPYDIEVGAGTFHPATTLRSLGTKPWKAAYVQPSRRPTDGRYGKNPNRLQ
;
A
#
# COMPACT_ATOMS: atom_id res chain seq x y z
N MET A 1 5.59 -1.73 -53.34
CA MET A 1 6.41 -1.40 -52.15
C MET A 1 5.63 -0.43 -51.29
N THR A 2 4.96 -0.88 -50.23
CA THR A 2 4.14 0.00 -49.38
C THR A 2 4.70 0.00 -47.97
N GLN A 3 5.44 1.05 -47.61
CA GLN A 3 6.00 1.21 -46.27
C GLN A 3 4.87 1.43 -45.27
N LYS A 4 4.66 0.49 -44.34
CA LYS A 4 3.80 0.67 -43.18
C LYS A 4 4.53 1.55 -42.15
N ASN A 5 4.21 2.83 -42.10
CA ASN A 5 4.67 3.75 -41.06
C ASN A 5 4.10 3.31 -39.69
N LYS A 6 4.95 2.70 -38.86
CA LYS A 6 4.66 2.46 -37.44
C LYS A 6 4.68 3.80 -36.71
N LEU A 7 3.51 4.32 -36.35
CA LEU A 7 3.37 5.44 -35.44
C LEU A 7 3.97 5.07 -34.07
N LYS A 8 5.18 5.58 -33.80
CA LYS A 8 5.80 5.53 -32.47
C LYS A 8 4.93 6.35 -31.51
N LYS A 9 4.18 5.69 -30.62
CA LYS A 9 3.50 6.35 -29.50
C LYS A 9 4.54 7.10 -28.66
N LYS A 10 4.51 8.43 -28.69
CA LYS A 10 5.27 9.27 -27.75
C LYS A 10 4.81 8.92 -26.34
N LYS A 11 5.73 8.46 -25.47
CA LYS A 11 5.45 8.29 -24.04
C LYS A 11 5.19 9.68 -23.47
N GLY A 12 3.94 9.99 -23.13
CA GLY A 12 3.57 11.21 -22.41
C GLY A 12 4.22 11.25 -21.03
N LYS A 13 4.35 12.44 -20.43
CA LYS A 13 4.81 12.59 -19.05
C LYS A 13 3.94 11.73 -18.12
N PRO A 14 4.52 11.02 -17.14
CA PRO A 14 3.74 10.23 -16.20
C PRO A 14 2.82 11.16 -15.40
N THR A 15 1.51 10.87 -15.43
CA THR A 15 0.54 11.54 -14.58
C THR A 15 0.83 11.18 -13.11
N PRO A 16 0.90 12.14 -12.19
CA PRO A 16 1.07 11.85 -10.77
C PRO A 16 -0.06 10.93 -10.27
N VAL A 17 0.31 9.85 -9.59
CA VAL A 17 -0.64 8.91 -8.99
C VAL A 17 -1.17 9.53 -7.71
N ASN A 18 -2.49 9.61 -7.55
CA ASN A 18 -3.07 10.14 -6.32
C ASN A 18 -2.95 9.10 -5.16
N PHE A 19 -3.28 9.51 -3.94
CA PHE A 19 -3.11 8.65 -2.76
C PHE A 19 -3.97 7.37 -2.82
N GLN A 20 -5.22 7.49 -3.27
CA GLN A 20 -6.13 6.36 -3.44
C GLN A 20 -5.61 5.37 -4.49
N GLU A 21 -5.16 5.87 -5.64
CA GLU A 21 -4.57 5.04 -6.68
C GLU A 21 -3.27 4.38 -6.22
N THR A 22 -2.47 5.06 -5.39
CA THR A 22 -1.26 4.47 -4.80
C THR A 22 -1.60 3.25 -3.95
N ILE A 23 -2.63 3.36 -3.09
CA ILE A 23 -3.12 2.23 -2.29
C ILE A 23 -3.63 1.10 -3.20
N LEU A 24 -4.49 1.42 -4.16
CA LEU A 24 -5.08 0.43 -5.06
C LEU A 24 -4.02 -0.28 -5.92
N ASN A 25 -2.99 0.44 -6.36
CA ASN A 25 -1.89 -0.12 -7.14
C ASN A 25 -1.03 -1.07 -6.30
N LEU A 26 -0.74 -0.72 -5.04
CA LEU A 26 -0.03 -1.62 -4.12
C LEU A 26 -0.83 -2.87 -3.80
N GLN A 27 -2.13 -2.74 -3.54
CA GLN A 27 -3.02 -3.88 -3.31
C GLN A 27 -3.07 -4.81 -4.53
N LYS A 28 -3.23 -4.26 -5.75
CA LYS A 28 -3.19 -5.04 -6.99
C LYS A 28 -1.85 -5.74 -7.18
N PHE A 29 -0.74 -5.01 -6.97
CA PHE A 29 0.60 -5.56 -7.10
C PHE A 29 0.80 -6.76 -6.18
N TRP A 30 0.54 -6.60 -4.87
CA TRP A 30 0.72 -7.70 -3.92
C TRP A 30 -0.29 -8.83 -4.09
N GLY A 31 -1.51 -8.52 -4.52
CA GLY A 31 -2.51 -9.52 -4.91
C GLY A 31 -2.00 -10.42 -6.05
N ASN A 32 -1.34 -9.83 -7.06
CA ASN A 32 -0.70 -10.57 -8.15
C ASN A 32 0.48 -11.42 -7.69
N TYR A 33 1.12 -11.08 -6.56
CA TYR A 33 2.17 -11.89 -5.91
C TYR A 33 1.62 -12.97 -4.94
N GLY A 34 0.30 -13.16 -4.91
CA GLY A 34 -0.37 -14.17 -4.10
C GLY A 34 -0.59 -13.77 -2.65
N CYS A 35 -0.55 -12.48 -2.32
CA CYS A 35 -0.95 -11.99 -1.01
C CYS A 35 -2.47 -11.93 -0.90
N VAL A 36 -3.02 -12.39 0.23
CA VAL A 36 -4.40 -12.10 0.61
C VAL A 36 -4.51 -10.60 0.93
N ILE A 37 -5.44 -9.90 0.28
CA ILE A 37 -5.68 -8.48 0.54
C ILE A 37 -6.69 -8.34 1.69
N LEU A 38 -6.22 -7.86 2.83
CA LEU A 38 -7.04 -7.72 4.04
C LEU A 38 -7.49 -6.28 4.26
N GLN A 39 -8.56 -6.14 5.04
CA GLN A 39 -9.03 -4.85 5.53
C GLN A 39 -8.21 -4.39 6.74
N PRO A 40 -8.18 -3.08 7.03
CA PRO A 40 -7.57 -2.56 8.25
C PRO A 40 -8.17 -3.21 9.49
N TYR A 41 -7.36 -3.34 10.54
CA TYR A 41 -7.87 -3.75 11.83
C TYR A 41 -8.72 -2.62 12.45
N ASP A 42 -9.83 -2.98 13.08
CA ASP A 42 -10.90 -2.09 13.54
C ASP A 42 -10.62 -1.42 14.89
N ILE A 43 -9.47 -1.69 15.49
CA ILE A 43 -8.99 -1.06 16.72
C ILE A 43 -7.71 -0.24 16.50
N GLU A 44 -7.43 0.69 17.41
CA GLU A 44 -6.21 1.48 17.39
C GLU A 44 -4.95 0.64 17.54
N VAL A 45 -4.02 0.81 16.61
CA VAL A 45 -2.67 0.21 16.66
C VAL A 45 -1.61 1.21 16.21
N GLY A 46 -0.38 1.08 16.72
CA GLY A 46 0.73 1.96 16.35
C GLY A 46 1.47 1.59 15.06
N ALA A 47 1.21 0.39 14.54
CA ALA A 47 1.79 -0.13 13.30
C ALA A 47 0.97 -1.33 12.79
N GLY A 48 1.09 -1.63 11.49
CA GLY A 48 0.59 -2.87 10.89
C GLY A 48 1.05 -4.13 11.60
N THR A 49 2.24 -4.12 12.21
CA THR A 49 2.77 -5.26 12.95
C THR A 49 1.83 -5.78 14.03
N PHE A 50 1.06 -4.90 14.70
CA PHE A 50 0.10 -5.29 15.75
C PHE A 50 -1.20 -5.92 15.22
N HIS A 51 -1.47 -5.85 13.90
CA HIS A 51 -2.61 -6.51 13.30
C HIS A 51 -2.51 -8.03 13.54
N PRO A 52 -3.59 -8.72 13.97
CA PRO A 52 -3.57 -10.18 14.14
C PRO A 52 -3.10 -10.97 12.91
N ALA A 53 -3.36 -10.44 11.70
CA ALA A 53 -2.89 -10.98 10.44
C ALA A 53 -1.36 -10.93 10.27
N THR A 54 -0.65 -10.23 11.14
CA THR A 54 0.81 -10.23 11.21
C THR A 54 1.30 -10.85 12.51
N THR A 55 0.97 -10.30 13.70
CA THR A 55 1.49 -10.80 14.99
C THR A 55 1.22 -12.29 15.19
N LEU A 56 -0.02 -12.74 14.96
CA LEU A 56 -0.39 -14.13 15.25
C LEU A 56 -0.02 -15.07 14.09
N ARG A 57 -0.12 -14.57 12.86
CA ARG A 57 0.15 -15.37 11.66
C ARG A 57 1.64 -15.64 11.43
N SER A 58 2.53 -14.80 11.97
CA SER A 58 3.97 -15.01 11.89
C SER A 58 4.49 -16.14 12.78
N LEU A 59 3.72 -16.56 13.79
CA LEU A 59 4.15 -17.56 14.78
C LEU A 59 4.02 -19.01 14.28
N GLY A 60 3.19 -19.25 13.27
CA GLY A 60 2.93 -20.59 12.76
C GLY A 60 3.93 -21.02 11.68
N THR A 61 4.05 -22.34 11.47
CA THR A 61 4.84 -22.92 10.38
C THR A 61 4.14 -22.83 9.02
N LYS A 62 2.83 -22.53 9.01
CA LYS A 62 2.04 -22.43 7.78
C LYS A 62 2.45 -21.19 6.99
N PRO A 63 2.74 -21.32 5.68
CA PRO A 63 3.04 -20.18 4.84
C PRO A 63 1.91 -19.14 4.90
N TRP A 64 2.29 -17.87 4.97
CA TRP A 64 1.35 -16.76 5.03
C TRP A 64 1.86 -15.56 4.24
N LYS A 65 1.03 -15.07 3.31
CA LYS A 65 1.28 -13.89 2.50
C LYS A 65 0.03 -13.01 2.56
N ALA A 66 0.17 -11.82 3.14
CA ALA A 66 -0.90 -10.86 3.25
C ALA A 66 -0.40 -9.44 2.97
N ALA A 67 -1.28 -8.60 2.43
CA ALA A 67 -1.03 -7.17 2.26
C ALA A 67 -2.30 -6.41 2.64
N TYR A 68 -2.14 -5.26 3.29
CA TYR A 68 -3.26 -4.46 3.77
C TYR A 68 -2.81 -3.04 4.07
N VAL A 69 -3.79 -2.13 4.16
CA VAL A 69 -3.59 -0.79 4.70
C VAL A 69 -3.83 -0.86 6.21
N GLN A 70 -2.97 -0.24 7.01
CA GLN A 70 -3.21 -0.07 8.44
C GLN A 70 -3.08 1.40 8.83
N PRO A 71 -4.19 2.09 9.11
CA PRO A 71 -4.17 3.36 9.84
C PRO A 71 -3.47 3.13 11.18
N SER A 72 -2.42 3.90 11.43
CA SER A 72 -1.55 3.73 12.60
C SER A 72 -1.59 5.00 13.44
N ARG A 73 -1.84 4.87 14.74
CA ARG A 73 -1.86 5.99 15.69
C ARG A 73 -0.64 5.95 16.60
N ARG A 74 0.12 7.04 16.64
CA ARG A 74 1.35 7.21 17.42
C ARG A 74 1.25 8.53 18.21
N PRO A 75 0.62 8.50 19.39
CA PRO A 75 0.28 9.73 20.13
C PRO A 75 1.46 10.68 20.36
N THR A 76 2.65 10.14 20.63
CA THR A 76 3.88 10.92 20.89
C THR A 76 4.43 11.61 19.64
N ASP A 77 4.02 11.19 18.44
CA ASP A 77 4.47 11.76 17.19
C ASP A 77 3.69 13.04 16.81
N GLY A 78 2.64 13.40 17.55
CA GLY A 78 1.79 14.56 17.25
C GLY A 78 2.52 15.92 17.20
N ARG A 79 2.19 16.74 16.22
CA ARG A 79 2.73 18.10 16.02
C ARG A 79 1.65 19.15 15.73
N TYR A 80 0.42 18.93 16.23
CA TYR A 80 -0.72 19.84 16.10
C TYR A 80 -1.02 20.30 14.66
N GLY A 81 -0.75 19.46 13.65
CA GLY A 81 -0.92 19.80 12.24
C GLY A 81 0.05 20.85 11.68
N LYS A 82 1.07 21.26 12.45
CA LYS A 82 2.04 22.29 12.05
C LYS A 82 3.29 21.73 11.38
N ASN A 83 3.55 20.42 11.49
CA ASN A 83 4.71 19.80 10.87
C ASN A 83 4.34 19.25 9.48
N PRO A 84 5.15 19.51 8.43
CA PRO A 84 4.82 19.10 7.07
C PRO A 84 4.86 17.57 6.84
N ASN A 85 5.57 16.82 7.69
CA ASN A 85 5.87 15.40 7.45
C ASN A 85 5.56 14.48 8.63
N ARG A 86 5.21 15.02 9.81
CA ARG A 86 5.03 14.26 11.05
C ARG A 86 3.59 14.33 11.55
N LEU A 87 2.97 13.17 11.71
CA LEU A 87 1.56 12.96 12.03
C LEU A 87 1.40 12.13 13.31
N GLN A 88 0.24 12.22 13.95
CA GLN A 88 -0.18 11.40 15.10
C GLN A 88 -0.98 10.18 14.66
#